data_AF-A0A9N9QMU5-F1
#
_entry.id   AF-A0A9N9QMU5-F1
#
_cell.length_a   1.000
_cell.length_b   1.000
_cell.length_c   1.000
_cell.angle_alpha   90.00
_cell.angle_beta   90.00
_cell.angle_gamma   90.00
#
_symmetry.space_group_name_H-M   'P 1'
#
loop_
_entity.id
_entity.type
_entity.pdbx_description
1 polymer ?
#
loop_
_entity_poly.entity_id
_entity_poly.type
_entity_poly.pdbx_seq_one_letter_code
_entity_poly.pdbx_strand_id
1 'polypeptide(L)'
;MFFDLNQDLLSIYDKQDDYQATTKIDGIDISAATLATDLNLNKIKVIYLYKPPKCLATLKKITKKHNELCHLADHLNDYVGILIFLQIVSIIANIVWSITVLFEYDIREVALKKIDPPMTAWLCHILYNLLWVLSMMGQTIFISLVGRALTLEGRNTSIYSYKILENKWFQAQDGEEALIKSQLILLTKQAETRCPVLSAAGFFVVDLEILGLVLANVFAFGIVAVQFVLSEH
;
A
#
# COMPACT_ATOMS: atom_id res chain seq x y z
N MET A 1 9.99 2.43 11.01
CA MET A 1 10.55 1.60 9.92
C MET A 1 10.06 2.05 8.55
N PHE A 2 8.74 2.07 8.27
CA PHE A 2 8.17 2.51 6.99
C PHE A 2 8.39 4.01 6.70
N PHE A 3 8.10 4.87 7.68
CA PHE A 3 8.39 6.30 7.57
C PHE A 3 9.87 6.61 7.34
N ASP A 4 10.77 5.78 7.89
CA ASP A 4 12.22 6.00 7.77
C ASP A 4 12.74 5.70 6.36
N LEU A 5 12.13 4.78 5.60
CA LEU A 5 12.63 4.43 4.26
C LEU A 5 12.31 5.54 3.25
N ASN A 6 11.06 6.00 3.25
CA ASN A 6 10.65 7.15 2.46
C ASN A 6 11.28 8.44 2.97
N GLN A 7 11.47 8.65 4.28
CA GLN A 7 12.25 9.79 4.76
C GLN A 7 13.73 9.69 4.39
N ASP A 8 14.34 8.51 4.36
CA ASP A 8 15.74 8.36 3.93
C ASP A 8 15.86 8.72 2.43
N LEU A 9 14.94 8.24 1.58
CA LEU A 9 14.87 8.58 0.14
C LEU A 9 14.49 10.05 -0.10
N LEU A 10 13.51 10.57 0.64
CA LEU A 10 13.12 11.96 0.62
C LEU A 10 14.21 12.85 1.18
N SER A 11 15.04 12.42 2.13
CA SER A 11 16.16 13.22 2.62
C SER A 11 17.29 13.31 1.60
N ILE A 12 17.43 12.30 0.73
CA ILE A 12 18.30 12.36 -0.44
C ILE A 12 17.72 13.32 -1.47
N TYR A 13 16.39 13.39 -1.59
CA TYR A 13 15.65 14.28 -2.49
C TYR A 13 15.51 15.75 -2.00
N ASP A 14 15.25 16.00 -0.70
CA ASP A 14 15.08 17.34 -0.09
C ASP A 14 16.43 18.02 0.11
N LYS A 15 17.47 17.25 0.46
CA LYS A 15 18.85 17.72 0.32
C LYS A 15 19.23 17.97 -1.14
N GLN A 16 18.36 17.74 -2.10
CA GLN A 16 18.56 18.15 -3.48
C GLN A 16 17.96 19.55 -3.75
N ASP A 17 16.87 19.92 -3.05
CA ASP A 17 16.18 21.21 -3.21
C ASP A 17 16.78 22.33 -2.34
N ASP A 18 17.33 22.01 -1.16
CA ASP A 18 18.06 22.97 -0.28
C ASP A 18 19.39 23.47 -0.89
N TYR A 19 19.76 22.99 -2.10
CA TYR A 19 20.92 23.46 -2.87
C TYR A 19 20.62 24.69 -3.73
N GLN A 20 19.41 25.24 -3.67
CA GLN A 20 19.14 26.60 -4.15
C GLN A 20 19.22 27.62 -3.00
N ALA A 21 20.36 28.33 -2.96
CA ALA A 21 20.65 29.55 -2.19
C ALA A 21 21.24 29.42 -0.77
N THR A 22 22.55 29.63 -0.65
CA THR A 22 23.14 30.94 -0.28
C THR A 22 24.67 30.80 -0.12
N THR A 23 25.45 31.54 -0.90
CA THR A 23 26.90 31.68 -0.70
C THR A 23 27.21 33.02 -0.05
N LYS A 24 27.78 33.01 1.17
CA LYS A 24 28.67 34.07 1.68
C LYS A 24 30.11 33.60 1.51
N ILE A 25 30.94 34.40 0.86
CA ILE A 25 32.39 34.17 0.74
C ILE A 25 33.09 35.42 1.29
N ASP A 26 33.90 35.22 2.33
CA ASP A 26 34.88 36.17 2.91
C ASP A 26 34.43 37.62 3.16
N GLY A 27 33.22 37.81 3.68
CA GLY A 27 32.80 39.12 4.24
C GLY A 27 32.68 40.27 3.22
N ILE A 28 32.61 39.98 1.93
CA ILE A 28 32.41 40.98 0.88
C ILE A 28 31.06 40.73 0.20
N ASP A 29 30.15 41.70 0.33
CA ASP A 29 28.90 41.73 -0.44
C ASP A 29 29.21 42.13 -1.89
N ILE A 30 29.16 41.17 -2.80
CA ILE A 30 29.35 41.41 -4.24
C ILE A 30 27.97 41.49 -4.90
N SER A 31 27.64 42.68 -5.41
CA SER A 31 26.45 42.95 -6.23
C SER A 31 26.46 42.10 -7.50
N ALA A 32 25.37 41.36 -7.72
CA ALA A 32 25.22 40.26 -8.68
C ALA A 32 25.19 40.65 -10.18
N ALA A 33 25.52 41.89 -10.55
CA ALA A 33 25.35 42.35 -11.93
C ALA A 33 26.61 42.22 -12.82
N THR A 34 27.79 41.95 -12.25
CA THR A 34 29.06 42.12 -12.99
C THR A 34 29.96 40.88 -13.06
N LEU A 35 29.44 39.69 -12.72
CA LEU A 35 30.21 38.44 -12.74
C LEU A 35 29.67 37.41 -13.76
N ALA A 36 29.06 37.89 -14.84
CA ALA A 36 28.50 37.04 -15.89
C ALA A 36 29.47 36.75 -17.04
N THR A 37 30.70 37.28 -17.03
CA THR A 37 31.53 37.27 -18.25
C THR A 37 32.80 36.45 -18.25
N ASP A 38 33.33 35.89 -17.16
CA ASP A 38 34.65 35.24 -17.31
C ASP A 38 35.07 34.04 -16.47
N LEU A 39 34.22 33.44 -15.63
CA LEU A 39 34.64 32.22 -14.93
C LEU A 39 33.61 31.09 -15.04
N ASN A 40 33.97 30.18 -15.92
CA ASN A 40 33.52 28.79 -16.11
C ASN A 40 33.79 27.93 -14.84
N LEU A 41 33.52 28.47 -13.65
CA LEU A 41 33.66 27.84 -12.33
C LEU A 41 32.31 27.38 -11.75
N ASN A 42 31.19 27.82 -12.35
CA ASN A 42 29.84 27.40 -11.94
C ASN A 42 29.52 25.93 -12.26
N LYS A 43 30.29 25.26 -13.12
CA LYS A 43 30.17 23.80 -13.34
C LYS A 43 30.96 22.95 -12.35
N ILE A 44 31.91 23.53 -11.61
CA ILE A 44 32.85 22.77 -10.78
C ILE A 44 32.49 22.84 -9.29
N LYS A 45 31.68 23.83 -8.87
CA LYS A 45 31.45 24.10 -7.45
C LYS A 45 30.16 23.57 -6.83
N VAL A 46 29.39 22.74 -7.56
CA VAL A 46 28.18 22.06 -7.02
C VAL A 46 28.42 20.54 -6.81
N ILE A 47 29.63 20.05 -7.07
CA ILE A 47 29.97 18.60 -6.95
C ILE A 47 30.44 18.22 -5.52
N TYR A 48 30.71 19.18 -4.64
CA TYR A 48 31.46 18.93 -3.40
C TYR A 48 30.66 18.74 -2.11
N LEU A 49 29.42 18.23 -2.18
CA LEU A 49 28.76 17.68 -1.00
C LEU A 49 28.07 16.33 -1.25
N TYR A 50 28.33 15.72 -2.41
CA TYR A 50 28.13 14.28 -2.54
C TYR A 50 29.35 13.61 -1.91
N LYS A 51 29.16 12.91 -0.79
CA LYS A 51 30.13 11.89 -0.36
C LYS A 51 29.69 10.58 -1.00
N PRO A 52 30.15 10.26 -2.23
CA PRO A 52 29.79 9.03 -2.94
C PRO A 52 29.86 7.75 -2.06
N PRO A 53 30.84 7.55 -1.16
CA PRO A 53 30.84 6.37 -0.28
C PRO A 53 29.65 6.36 0.70
N LYS A 54 29.18 7.53 1.16
CA LYS A 54 28.00 7.62 2.04
C LYS A 54 26.71 7.31 1.29
N CYS A 55 26.55 7.84 0.07
CA CYS A 55 25.34 7.57 -0.71
C CYS A 55 25.23 6.09 -1.08
N LEU A 56 26.32 5.48 -1.55
CA LEU A 56 26.36 4.05 -1.85
C LEU A 56 26.05 3.19 -0.62
N ALA A 57 26.58 3.55 0.56
CA ALA A 57 26.27 2.87 1.81
C ALA A 57 24.78 2.99 2.19
N THR A 58 24.18 4.17 2.01
CA THR A 58 22.75 4.38 2.22
C THR A 58 21.90 3.54 1.26
N LEU A 59 22.27 3.50 -0.02
CA LEU A 59 21.54 2.71 -1.01
C LEU A 59 21.58 1.21 -0.73
N LYS A 60 22.75 0.70 -0.31
CA LYS A 60 22.89 -0.69 0.15
C LYS A 60 22.04 -0.97 1.39
N LYS A 61 21.98 -0.01 2.33
CA LYS A 61 21.12 -0.12 3.52
C LYS A 61 19.64 -0.15 3.15
N ILE A 62 19.19 0.70 2.22
CA ILE A 62 17.81 0.71 1.72
C ILE A 62 17.49 -0.62 1.02
N THR A 63 18.39 -1.11 0.16
CA THR A 63 18.24 -2.40 -0.53
C THR A 63 18.09 -3.55 0.47
N LYS A 64 18.90 -3.55 1.54
CA LYS A 64 18.81 -4.54 2.61
C LYS A 64 17.48 -4.47 3.34
N LYS A 65 17.04 -3.28 3.75
CA LYS A 65 15.73 -3.07 4.40
C LYS A 65 14.56 -3.51 3.51
N HIS A 66 14.60 -3.21 2.20
CA HIS A 66 13.59 -3.65 1.23
C HIS A 66 13.51 -5.18 1.16
N ASN A 67 14.68 -5.84 1.11
CA ASN A 67 14.73 -7.30 1.16
C ASN A 67 14.19 -7.87 2.46
N GLU A 68 14.58 -7.32 3.61
CA GLU A 68 14.05 -7.72 4.92
C GLU A 68 12.52 -7.58 4.97
N LEU A 69 11.97 -6.49 4.41
CA LEU A 69 10.53 -6.29 4.32
C LEU A 69 9.86 -7.33 3.43
N CYS A 70 10.43 -7.64 2.27
CA CYS A 70 9.90 -8.68 1.39
C CYS A 70 9.93 -10.05 2.07
N HIS A 71 11.03 -10.41 2.73
CA HIS A 71 11.13 -11.66 3.50
C HIS A 71 10.15 -11.71 4.66
N LEU A 72 9.91 -10.59 5.34
CA LEU A 72 8.91 -10.52 6.40
C LEU A 72 7.49 -10.72 5.85
N ALA A 73 7.18 -10.12 4.70
CA ALA A 73 5.90 -10.31 4.03
C ALA A 73 5.71 -11.78 3.59
N ASP A 74 6.74 -12.41 3.03
CA ASP A 74 6.71 -13.81 2.64
C ASP A 74 6.47 -14.72 3.86
N HIS A 75 7.21 -14.51 4.95
CA HIS A 75 6.98 -15.25 6.20
C HIS A 75 5.57 -15.03 6.75
N LEU A 76 5.07 -13.79 6.75
CA LEU A 76 3.71 -13.50 7.19
C LEU A 76 2.69 -14.24 6.32
N ASN A 77 2.90 -14.33 5.01
CA ASN A 77 2.04 -15.08 4.10
C ASN A 77 2.09 -16.59 4.37
N ASP A 78 3.26 -17.15 4.68
CA ASP A 78 3.41 -18.56 5.01
C ASP A 78 2.64 -18.95 6.29
N TYR A 79 2.67 -18.09 7.32
CA TYR A 79 1.99 -18.37 8.59
C TYR A 79 0.52 -17.96 8.62
N VAL A 80 0.21 -16.78 8.09
CA VAL A 80 -1.09 -16.12 8.26
C VAL A 80 -1.93 -16.22 7.00
N GLY A 81 -1.35 -16.53 5.84
CA GLY A 81 -2.07 -16.58 4.57
C GLY A 81 -3.23 -17.57 4.58
N ILE A 82 -3.05 -18.76 5.16
CA ILE A 82 -4.13 -19.74 5.30
C ILE A 82 -5.21 -19.28 6.28
N LEU A 83 -4.83 -18.56 7.34
CA LEU A 83 -5.79 -18.01 8.30
C LEU A 83 -6.62 -16.90 7.65
N ILE A 84 -6.01 -16.03 6.84
CA ILE A 84 -6.73 -15.00 6.09
C ILE A 84 -7.68 -15.64 5.08
N PHE A 85 -7.23 -16.68 4.37
CA PHE A 85 -8.06 -17.43 3.44
C PHE A 85 -9.30 -18.02 4.14
N LEU A 86 -9.09 -18.77 5.23
CA LEU A 86 -10.17 -19.37 6.01
C LEU A 86 -11.10 -18.31 6.61
N GLN A 87 -10.56 -17.19 7.08
CA GLN A 87 -11.35 -16.08 7.60
C GLN A 87 -12.27 -15.51 6.51
N ILE A 88 -11.76 -15.23 5.31
CA ILE A 88 -12.56 -14.70 4.20
C ILE A 88 -13.65 -15.69 3.77
N VAL A 89 -13.31 -16.99 3.65
CA VAL A 89 -14.31 -18.03 3.34
C VAL A 89 -15.37 -18.13 4.44
N SER A 90 -14.96 -18.07 5.71
CA SER A 90 -15.87 -18.07 6.86
C SER A 90 -16.80 -16.85 6.84
N ILE A 91 -16.31 -15.67 6.47
CA ILE A 91 -17.12 -14.46 6.33
C ILE A 91 -18.16 -14.63 5.22
N ILE A 92 -17.76 -15.13 4.05
CA ILE A 92 -18.69 -15.38 2.94
C ILE A 92 -19.77 -16.37 3.37
N ALA A 93 -19.40 -17.49 3.99
CA ALA A 93 -20.33 -18.49 4.48
C ALA A 93 -21.28 -17.92 5.54
N ASN A 94 -20.77 -17.14 6.50
CA ASN A 94 -21.60 -16.48 7.52
C ASN A 94 -22.57 -15.48 6.92
N ILE A 95 -22.15 -14.68 5.94
CA ILE A 95 -23.04 -13.73 5.27
C ILE A 95 -24.16 -14.47 4.54
N VAL A 96 -23.82 -15.50 3.76
CA VAL A 96 -24.82 -16.32 3.06
C VAL A 96 -25.77 -16.98 4.04
N TRP A 97 -25.25 -17.52 5.15
CA TRP A 97 -26.05 -18.10 6.22
C TRP A 97 -26.99 -17.08 6.87
N SER A 98 -26.48 -15.92 7.27
CA SER A 98 -27.29 -14.84 7.87
C SER A 98 -28.38 -14.37 6.91
N ILE A 99 -28.08 -14.22 5.62
CA ILE A 99 -29.08 -13.88 4.59
C ILE A 99 -30.15 -14.98 4.51
N THR A 100 -29.74 -16.26 4.47
CA THR A 100 -30.66 -17.40 4.41
C THR A 100 -31.58 -17.45 5.63
N VAL A 101 -31.03 -17.28 6.84
CA VAL A 101 -31.79 -17.25 8.10
C VAL A 101 -32.77 -16.08 8.12
N LEU A 102 -32.35 -14.88 7.71
CA LEU A 102 -33.25 -13.73 7.59
C LEU A 102 -34.42 -14.02 6.63
N PHE A 103 -34.16 -14.68 5.49
CA PHE A 103 -35.24 -15.04 4.56
C PHE A 103 -36.17 -16.13 5.09
N GLU A 104 -35.62 -17.23 5.62
CA GLU A 104 -36.40 -18.37 6.09
C GLU A 104 -37.22 -18.03 7.35
N TYR A 105 -36.64 -17.30 8.30
CA TYR A 105 -37.32 -16.95 9.55
C TYR A 105 -38.16 -15.68 9.43
N ASP A 106 -37.61 -14.59 8.88
CA ASP A 106 -38.30 -13.30 8.96
C ASP A 106 -39.35 -13.11 7.89
N ILE A 107 -39.12 -13.60 6.66
CA ILE A 107 -40.09 -13.41 5.57
C ILE A 107 -41.05 -14.58 5.52
N ARG A 108 -40.56 -15.82 5.54
CA ARG A 108 -41.43 -16.99 5.34
C ARG A 108 -42.33 -17.26 6.54
N GLU A 109 -41.84 -17.19 7.78
CA GLU A 109 -42.71 -17.47 8.95
C GLU A 109 -43.68 -16.32 9.24
N VAL A 110 -43.24 -15.06 9.14
CA VAL A 110 -44.11 -13.89 9.38
C VAL A 110 -45.16 -13.75 8.26
N ALA A 111 -44.78 -13.90 6.99
CA ALA A 111 -45.72 -13.73 5.87
C ALA A 111 -46.68 -14.92 5.72
N LEU A 112 -46.22 -16.16 5.91
CA LEU A 112 -47.06 -17.35 5.63
C LEU A 112 -47.75 -17.93 6.87
N LYS A 113 -47.11 -17.92 8.05
CA LYS A 113 -47.67 -18.60 9.24
C LYS A 113 -48.51 -17.68 10.14
N LYS A 114 -48.54 -16.36 9.89
CA LYS A 114 -49.23 -15.37 10.76
C LYS A 114 -48.90 -15.53 12.25
N ILE A 115 -47.69 -15.97 12.55
CA ILE A 115 -47.19 -15.97 13.92
C ILE A 115 -46.76 -14.53 14.17
N ASP A 116 -47.32 -13.87 15.17
CA ASP A 116 -46.85 -12.57 15.64
C ASP A 116 -45.68 -12.83 16.63
N PRO A 117 -44.41 -12.87 16.17
CA PRO A 117 -43.31 -12.92 17.11
C PRO A 117 -43.35 -11.66 17.99
N PRO A 118 -42.93 -11.74 19.26
CA PRO A 118 -42.76 -10.53 20.05
C PRO A 118 -41.79 -9.61 19.32
N MET A 119 -42.31 -8.46 18.85
CA MET A 119 -41.62 -7.50 17.98
C MET A 119 -40.22 -7.13 18.48
N THR A 120 -40.04 -7.14 19.81
CA THR A 120 -38.76 -6.89 20.47
C THR A 120 -37.72 -7.98 20.18
N ALA A 121 -38.09 -9.27 20.25
CA ALA A 121 -37.16 -10.36 20.00
C ALA A 121 -36.73 -10.44 18.53
N TRP A 122 -37.69 -10.20 17.62
CA TRP A 122 -37.44 -10.12 16.18
C TRP A 122 -36.48 -8.99 15.83
N LEU A 123 -36.75 -7.77 16.33
CA LEU A 123 -35.86 -6.62 16.12
C LEU A 123 -34.47 -6.85 16.70
N CYS A 124 -34.36 -7.45 17.89
CA CYS A 124 -33.08 -7.81 18.48
C CYS A 124 -32.30 -8.82 17.62
N HIS A 125 -32.97 -9.80 17.03
CA HIS A 125 -32.34 -10.79 16.15
C HIS A 125 -31.77 -10.15 14.87
N ILE A 126 -32.54 -9.27 14.22
CA ILE A 126 -32.08 -8.55 13.03
C ILE A 126 -30.88 -7.66 13.35
N LEU A 127 -30.98 -6.86 14.42
CA LEU A 127 -29.90 -5.98 14.83
C LEU A 127 -28.63 -6.75 15.20
N TYR A 128 -28.76 -7.88 15.88
CA TYR A 128 -27.64 -8.76 16.20
C TYR A 128 -26.94 -9.28 14.94
N ASN A 129 -27.69 -9.82 13.99
CA ASN A 129 -27.12 -10.30 12.72
C ASN A 129 -26.46 -9.17 11.93
N LEU A 130 -27.09 -8.00 11.87
CA LEU A 130 -26.54 -6.84 11.17
C LEU A 130 -25.22 -6.37 11.80
N LEU A 131 -25.18 -6.22 13.13
CA LEU A 131 -23.94 -5.86 13.84
C LEU A 131 -22.84 -6.91 13.65
N TRP A 132 -23.21 -8.19 13.66
CA TRP A 132 -22.26 -9.28 13.46
C TRP A 132 -21.64 -9.24 12.07
N VAL A 133 -22.45 -9.09 11.02
CA VAL A 133 -21.98 -8.94 9.64
C VAL A 133 -21.10 -7.70 9.49
N LEU A 134 -21.52 -6.55 10.04
CA LEU A 134 -20.72 -5.32 10.02
C LEU A 134 -19.36 -5.49 10.72
N SER A 135 -19.31 -6.19 11.85
CA SER A 135 -18.06 -6.48 12.57
C SER A 135 -17.10 -7.30 11.71
N MET A 136 -17.60 -8.36 11.08
CA MET A 136 -16.83 -9.23 10.19
C MET A 136 -16.32 -8.51 8.93
N MET A 137 -17.16 -7.66 8.33
CA MET A 137 -16.76 -6.80 7.22
C MET A 137 -15.68 -5.81 7.66
N GLY A 138 -15.81 -5.21 8.84
CA GLY A 138 -14.82 -4.29 9.41
C GLY A 138 -13.44 -4.92 9.56
N GLN A 139 -13.37 -6.17 10.03
CA GLN A 139 -12.11 -6.92 10.11
C GLN A 139 -11.49 -7.14 8.73
N THR A 140 -12.29 -7.51 7.73
CA THR A 140 -11.82 -7.73 6.35
C THR A 140 -11.31 -6.46 5.72
N ILE A 141 -12.03 -5.35 5.91
CA ILE A 141 -11.64 -4.01 5.46
C ILE A 141 -10.29 -3.65 6.07
N PHE A 142 -10.14 -3.85 7.38
CA PHE A 142 -8.89 -3.55 8.08
C PHE A 142 -7.70 -4.33 7.50
N ILE A 143 -7.83 -5.64 7.32
CA ILE A 143 -6.77 -6.47 6.72
C ILE A 143 -6.46 -6.02 5.29
N SER A 144 -7.48 -5.71 4.49
CA SER A 144 -7.33 -5.24 3.10
C SER A 144 -6.64 -3.87 3.01
N LEU A 145 -6.91 -2.97 3.96
CA LEU A 145 -6.23 -1.68 4.06
C LEU A 145 -4.75 -1.84 4.39
N VAL A 146 -4.42 -2.74 5.32
CA VAL A 146 -3.02 -3.06 5.67
C VAL A 146 -2.30 -3.68 4.48
N GLY A 147 -2.92 -4.64 3.79
CA GLY A 147 -2.37 -5.25 2.58
C GLY A 147 -2.13 -4.22 1.47
N ARG A 148 -3.10 -3.33 1.22
CA ARG A 148 -2.93 -2.23 0.26
C ARG A 148 -1.81 -1.27 0.65
N ALA A 149 -1.70 -0.90 1.92
CA ALA A 149 -0.64 -0.01 2.40
C ALA A 149 0.75 -0.63 2.17
N LEU A 150 0.90 -1.93 2.45
CA LEU A 150 2.15 -2.67 2.21
C LEU A 150 2.52 -2.69 0.73
N THR A 151 1.57 -3.03 -0.14
CA THR A 151 1.78 -3.06 -1.60
C THR A 151 2.10 -1.67 -2.16
N LEU A 152 1.40 -0.63 -1.67
CA LEU A 152 1.63 0.75 -2.09
C LEU A 152 3.04 1.20 -1.73
N GLU A 153 3.52 0.85 -0.54
CA GLU A 153 4.85 1.21 -0.08
C GLU A 153 5.96 0.52 -0.89
N GLY A 154 5.77 -0.77 -1.23
CA GLY A 154 6.63 -1.48 -2.16
C GLY A 154 6.72 -0.78 -3.52
N ARG A 155 5.57 -0.36 -4.06
CA ARG A 155 5.48 0.36 -5.33
C ARG A 155 6.11 1.74 -5.27
N ASN A 156 5.90 2.47 -4.18
CA ASN A 156 6.51 3.79 -3.95
C ASN A 156 8.03 3.72 -3.96
N THR A 157 8.62 2.67 -3.36
CA THR A 157 10.07 2.45 -3.39
C THR A 157 10.61 2.37 -4.82
N SER A 158 9.92 1.66 -5.72
CA SER A 158 10.26 1.62 -7.14
C SER A 158 10.11 2.99 -7.81
N ILE A 159 8.98 3.67 -7.59
CA ILE A 159 8.70 5.00 -8.18
C ILE A 159 9.76 6.04 -7.76
N TYR A 160 10.11 6.10 -6.47
CA TYR A 160 11.12 7.04 -6.00
C TYR A 160 12.50 6.71 -6.57
N SER A 161 12.84 5.43 -6.68
CA SER A 161 14.11 5.01 -7.29
C SER A 161 14.19 5.41 -8.76
N TYR A 162 13.09 5.30 -9.51
CA TYR A 162 13.00 5.82 -10.89
C TYR A 162 13.15 7.33 -10.99
N LYS A 163 12.43 8.08 -10.14
CA LYS A 163 12.53 9.56 -10.13
C LYS A 163 13.95 10.04 -9.87
N ILE A 164 14.68 9.36 -8.99
CA ILE A 164 16.09 9.66 -8.73
C ILE A 164 16.94 9.33 -9.97
N LEU A 165 16.66 8.21 -10.65
CA LEU A 165 17.39 7.79 -11.86
C LEU A 165 17.18 8.74 -13.05
N GLU A 166 15.98 9.28 -13.22
CA GLU A 166 15.63 10.23 -14.30
C GLU A 166 16.28 11.61 -14.11
N ASN A 167 16.78 11.90 -12.92
CA ASN A 167 17.37 13.19 -12.62
C ASN A 167 18.69 13.40 -13.37
N LYS A 168 18.89 14.58 -13.96
CA LYS A 168 19.98 14.89 -14.93
C LYS A 168 21.40 14.67 -14.37
N TRP A 169 21.54 14.55 -13.06
CA TRP A 169 22.80 14.30 -12.36
C TRP A 169 23.38 12.89 -12.64
N PHE A 170 22.56 11.90 -13.00
CA PHE A 170 23.02 10.53 -13.31
C PHE A 170 23.44 10.32 -14.79
N GLN A 171 23.69 11.40 -15.53
CA GLN A 171 24.23 11.34 -16.89
C GLN A 171 25.73 11.05 -16.95
N ALA A 172 26.46 11.17 -15.84
CA ALA A 172 27.88 10.84 -15.77
C ALA A 172 28.11 9.34 -16.01
N GLN A 173 29.06 9.04 -16.91
CA GLN A 173 29.36 7.67 -17.36
C GLN A 173 30.52 7.02 -16.58
N ASP A 174 31.29 7.79 -15.81
CA ASP A 174 32.56 7.33 -15.25
C ASP A 174 32.65 7.49 -13.73
N GLY A 175 33.39 6.58 -13.08
CA GLY A 175 33.73 6.65 -11.66
C GLY A 175 32.67 6.09 -10.69
N GLU A 176 32.68 6.60 -9.46
CA GLU A 176 31.76 6.15 -8.39
C GLU A 176 30.29 6.45 -8.68
N GLU A 177 30.01 7.44 -9.53
CA GLU A 177 28.64 7.79 -9.95
C GLU A 177 28.02 6.68 -10.81
N ALA A 178 28.82 6.01 -11.65
CA ALA A 178 28.40 4.84 -12.42
C ALA A 178 28.02 3.66 -11.50
N LEU A 179 28.76 3.47 -10.40
CA LEU A 179 28.44 2.44 -9.40
C LEU A 179 27.12 2.73 -8.69
N ILE A 180 26.87 3.99 -8.33
CA ILE A 180 25.62 4.36 -7.65
C ILE A 180 24.43 4.24 -8.60
N LYS A 181 24.60 4.65 -9.87
CA LYS A 181 23.60 4.44 -10.92
C LYS A 181 23.28 2.96 -11.09
N SER A 182 24.31 2.11 -11.19
CA SER A 182 24.14 0.65 -11.30
C SER A 182 23.37 0.08 -10.10
N GLN A 183 23.74 0.49 -8.88
CA GLN A 183 23.07 0.05 -7.66
C GLN A 183 21.61 0.53 -7.59
N LEU A 184 21.33 1.76 -8.05
CA LEU A 184 19.99 2.31 -8.10
C LEU A 184 19.13 1.59 -9.13
N ILE A 185 19.65 1.29 -10.33
CA ILE A 185 18.96 0.45 -11.33
C ILE A 185 18.64 -0.93 -10.74
N LEU A 186 19.59 -1.52 -10.00
CA LEU A 186 19.38 -2.81 -9.36
C LEU A 186 18.28 -2.74 -8.31
N LEU A 187 18.29 -1.73 -7.45
CA LEU A 187 17.24 -1.49 -6.45
C LEU A 187 15.87 -1.31 -7.12
N THR A 188 15.81 -0.50 -8.17
CA THR A 188 14.58 -0.27 -8.93
C THR A 188 14.02 -1.57 -9.51
N LYS A 189 14.85 -2.34 -10.24
CA LYS A 189 14.44 -3.63 -10.80
C LYS A 189 13.99 -4.62 -9.72
N GLN A 190 14.69 -4.63 -8.59
CA GLN A 190 14.34 -5.48 -7.46
C GLN A 190 13.01 -5.07 -6.83
N ALA A 191 12.75 -3.77 -6.66
CA ALA A 191 11.49 -3.26 -6.13
C ALA A 191 10.31 -3.51 -7.08
N GLU A 192 10.53 -3.48 -8.40
CA GLU A 192 9.51 -3.85 -9.39
C GLU A 192 9.20 -5.35 -9.39
N THR A 193 10.23 -6.19 -9.30
CA THR A 193 10.08 -7.65 -9.38
C THR A 193 9.57 -8.25 -8.09
N ARG A 194 9.97 -7.71 -6.94
CA ARG A 194 9.59 -8.21 -5.62
C ARG A 194 8.95 -7.09 -4.81
N CYS A 195 7.64 -6.97 -5.00
CA CYS A 195 6.79 -6.09 -4.21
C CYS A 195 6.26 -6.87 -3.00
N PRO A 196 6.43 -6.38 -1.76
CA PRO A 196 5.81 -7.00 -0.60
C PRO A 196 4.29 -6.93 -0.73
N VAL A 197 3.64 -8.09 -0.76
CA VAL A 197 2.19 -8.21 -0.86
C VAL A 197 1.69 -9.15 0.22
N LEU A 198 0.51 -8.86 0.76
CA LEU A 198 -0.20 -9.78 1.63
C LEU A 198 -1.00 -10.75 0.76
N SER A 199 -0.75 -12.05 0.87
CA SER A 199 -1.44 -13.08 0.08
C SER A 199 -2.15 -14.08 0.97
N ALA A 200 -3.39 -14.42 0.60
CA ALA A 200 -4.17 -15.46 1.24
C ALA A 200 -3.76 -16.83 0.68
N ALA A 201 -2.67 -17.40 1.22
CA ALA A 201 -2.14 -18.72 0.86
C ALA A 201 -1.89 -18.91 -0.65
N GLY A 202 -1.53 -17.84 -1.38
CA GLY A 202 -1.29 -17.88 -2.82
C GLY A 202 -2.54 -17.91 -3.70
N PHE A 203 -3.74 -18.00 -3.13
CA PHE A 203 -4.98 -17.95 -3.92
C PHE A 203 -5.19 -16.56 -4.49
N PHE A 204 -4.98 -15.53 -3.66
CA PHE A 204 -5.25 -14.16 -4.04
C PHE A 204 -4.50 -13.14 -3.18
N VAL A 205 -4.33 -11.92 -3.70
CA VAL A 205 -3.65 -10.81 -3.02
C VAL A 205 -4.66 -10.01 -2.21
N VAL A 206 -4.44 -9.87 -0.92
CA VAL A 206 -5.40 -9.24 0.00
C VAL A 206 -5.32 -7.72 -0.15
N ASP A 207 -6.19 -7.18 -1.00
CA ASP A 207 -6.31 -5.75 -1.28
C ASP A 207 -7.79 -5.31 -1.32
N LEU A 208 -8.00 -4.03 -1.63
CA LEU A 208 -9.35 -3.46 -1.73
C LEU A 208 -10.12 -3.96 -2.97
N GLU A 209 -9.44 -4.53 -3.97
CA GLU A 209 -10.09 -5.05 -5.17
C GLU A 209 -10.84 -6.33 -4.84
N ILE A 210 -10.19 -7.25 -4.11
CA ILE A 210 -10.84 -8.50 -3.67
C ILE A 210 -11.95 -8.23 -2.66
N LEU A 211 -11.74 -7.29 -1.74
CA LEU A 211 -12.81 -6.84 -0.87
C LEU A 211 -14.02 -6.36 -1.70
N GLY A 212 -13.79 -5.51 -2.71
CA GLY A 212 -14.84 -5.05 -3.62
C GLY A 212 -15.56 -6.20 -4.33
N LEU A 213 -14.81 -7.21 -4.79
CA LEU A 213 -15.38 -8.40 -5.43
C LEU A 213 -16.25 -9.22 -4.45
N VAL A 214 -15.76 -9.45 -3.23
CA VAL A 214 -16.51 -10.17 -2.18
C VAL A 214 -17.80 -9.42 -1.85
N LEU A 215 -17.73 -8.10 -1.67
CA LEU A 215 -18.90 -7.25 -1.41
C LEU A 215 -19.90 -7.31 -2.56
N ALA A 216 -19.42 -7.17 -3.81
CA ALA A 216 -20.28 -7.24 -4.99
C ALA A 216 -21.00 -8.58 -5.10
N ASN A 217 -20.31 -9.69 -4.83
CA ASN A 217 -20.90 -11.03 -4.83
C ASN A 217 -21.95 -11.21 -3.73
N VAL A 218 -21.68 -10.68 -2.52
CA VAL A 218 -22.65 -10.68 -1.42
C VAL A 218 -23.91 -9.89 -1.79
N PHE A 219 -23.76 -8.68 -2.35
CA PHE A 219 -24.90 -7.88 -2.79
C PHE A 219 -25.68 -8.56 -3.91
N ALA A 220 -24.99 -9.14 -4.90
CA ALA A 220 -25.62 -9.88 -5.98
C ALA A 220 -26.42 -11.07 -5.46
N PHE A 221 -25.85 -11.86 -4.55
CA PHE A 221 -26.55 -12.97 -3.90
C PHE A 221 -27.78 -12.48 -3.13
N GLY A 222 -27.65 -11.40 -2.34
CA GLY A 222 -28.77 -10.80 -1.62
C GLY A 222 -29.91 -10.38 -2.56
N ILE A 223 -29.59 -9.70 -3.66
CA ILE A 223 -30.59 -9.28 -4.66
C ILE A 223 -31.31 -10.48 -5.27
N VAL A 224 -30.57 -11.51 -5.68
CA VAL A 224 -31.14 -12.73 -6.27
C VAL A 224 -32.06 -13.43 -5.27
N ALA A 225 -31.65 -13.53 -4.01
CA ALA A 225 -32.46 -14.12 -2.95
C ALA A 225 -33.76 -13.33 -2.72
N VAL A 226 -33.71 -11.99 -2.66
CA VAL A 226 -34.91 -11.14 -2.59
C VAL A 226 -35.84 -11.40 -3.77
N GLN A 227 -35.30 -11.48 -5.00
CA GLN A 227 -36.08 -11.68 -6.21
C GLN A 227 -36.83 -13.02 -6.20
N PHE A 228 -36.16 -14.10 -5.81
CA PHE A 228 -36.81 -15.41 -5.70
C PHE A 228 -37.97 -15.38 -4.71
N VAL A 229 -37.78 -14.77 -3.55
CA VAL A 229 -38.84 -14.64 -2.53
C VAL A 229 -40.01 -13.79 -3.01
N LEU A 230 -39.76 -12.70 -3.72
CA LEU A 230 -40.82 -11.87 -4.30
C LEU A 230 -41.56 -12.57 -5.45
N SER A 231 -40.91 -13.48 -6.17
CA SER A 231 -41.52 -14.19 -7.31
C SER A 231 -42.43 -15.36 -6.90
N GLU A 232 -42.28 -15.89 -5.70
CA GLU A 232 -43.14 -16.96 -5.16
C GLU A 232 -44.47 -16.44 -4.58
N HIS A 233 -44.67 -15.11 -4.58
CA HIS A 233 -45.88 -14.41 -4.13
C HIS A 233 -46.60 -13.70 -5.28
#